data_AF-A0A958V6C1-F1
#
_entry.id   AF-A0A958V6C1-F1
#
_cell.length_a   1.000
_cell.length_b   1.000
_cell.length_c   1.000
_cell.angle_alpha   90.00
_cell.angle_beta   90.00
_cell.angle_gamma   90.00
#
_symmetry.space_group_name_H-M   'P 1'
#
loop_
_entity.id
_entity.type
_entity.pdbx_description
1 polymer ?
#
loop_
_entity_poly.entity_id
_entity_poly.type
_entity_poly.pdbx_seq_one_letter_code
_entity_poly.pdbx_strand_id
1 'polypeptide(L)'
;MKNWLIIINLLFFAPNLTFGQIAVRVFNFRPTGELGFVMKPTTSVEIAFQDRFSKRSTKRFRTGFSLQYISMKPRLDVFPVSGVGSDANGFRVLPGKQSFQKYAMIQMTGGMDYAFIHKEKLNVFAGFDIVGGMAAI
;
A
#
# COMPACT_ATOMS: atom_id res chain seq x y z
N MET A 1 -25.38 20.12 -6.37
CA MET A 1 -24.83 18.79 -6.69
C MET A 1 -24.24 18.65 -8.11
N LYS A 2 -24.56 19.52 -9.09
CA LYS A 2 -24.06 19.40 -10.48
C LYS A 2 -22.56 19.70 -10.68
N ASN A 3 -21.93 20.50 -9.81
CA ASN A 3 -20.53 20.92 -10.00
C ASN A 3 -19.49 19.85 -9.59
N TRP A 4 -19.89 18.84 -8.82
CA TRP A 4 -18.97 17.80 -8.34
C TRP A 4 -18.61 16.77 -9.41
N LEU A 5 -19.54 16.51 -10.36
CA LEU A 5 -19.33 15.58 -11.47
C LEU A 5 -18.35 16.10 -12.53
N ILE A 6 -18.24 17.42 -12.68
CA ILE A 6 -17.35 18.07 -13.64
C ILE A 6 -15.88 18.01 -13.16
N ILE A 7 -15.65 18.16 -11.86
CA ILE A 7 -14.30 18.08 -11.26
C ILE A 7 -13.77 16.64 -11.32
N ILE A 8 -14.64 15.64 -11.09
CA ILE A 8 -14.28 14.23 -11.21
C ILE A 8 -13.91 13.89 -12.67
N ASN A 9 -14.67 14.36 -13.66
CA ASN A 9 -14.33 14.10 -15.08
C ASN A 9 -13.04 14.79 -15.55
N LEU A 10 -12.75 16.00 -15.07
CA LEU A 10 -11.52 16.73 -15.42
C LEU A 10 -10.24 16.03 -14.91
N LEU A 11 -10.32 15.30 -13.79
CA LEU A 11 -9.20 14.51 -13.26
C LEU A 11 -8.93 13.23 -14.06
N PHE A 12 -9.91 12.69 -14.79
CA PHE A 12 -9.75 11.46 -15.58
C PHE A 12 -9.30 11.69 -17.03
N PHE A 13 -9.58 12.86 -17.62
CA PHE A 13 -9.37 13.10 -19.06
C PHE A 13 -8.14 13.94 -19.45
N ALA A 14 -7.34 14.41 -18.50
CA ALA A 14 -6.12 15.15 -18.81
C ALA A 14 -4.83 14.33 -18.60
N PRO A 15 -4.45 13.42 -19.53
CA PRO A 15 -3.04 13.05 -19.61
C PRO A 15 -2.57 12.91 -21.06
N ASN A 16 -2.43 14.03 -21.77
CA ASN A 16 -1.68 14.04 -23.04
C ASN A 16 -0.53 15.05 -23.08
N LEU A 17 -0.44 15.98 -22.12
CA LEU A 17 0.53 17.08 -22.12
C LEU A 17 1.56 17.05 -20.98
N THR A 18 1.41 16.17 -19.98
CA THR A 18 2.26 16.16 -18.78
C THR A 18 3.39 15.12 -18.85
N PHE A 19 4.52 15.48 -18.25
CA PHE A 19 5.78 14.71 -18.18
C PHE A 19 5.67 13.38 -17.43
N GLY A 20 4.54 13.07 -16.81
CA GLY A 20 4.29 11.84 -16.08
C GLY A 20 2.81 11.65 -15.80
N GLN A 21 2.47 10.49 -15.26
CA GLN A 21 1.13 10.09 -14.88
C GLN A 21 1.00 10.13 -13.36
N ILE A 22 -0.04 10.80 -12.87
CA ILE A 22 -0.43 10.76 -11.47
C ILE A 22 -1.67 9.87 -11.37
N ALA A 23 -1.63 8.91 -10.45
CA ALA A 23 -2.74 8.02 -10.16
C ALA A 23 -3.09 8.10 -8.68
N VAL A 24 -4.39 8.21 -8.38
CA VAL A 24 -4.92 8.04 -7.04
C VAL A 24 -5.62 6.70 -7.00
N ARG A 25 -5.20 5.81 -6.09
CA ARG A 25 -5.71 4.46 -5.98
C ARG A 25 -6.29 4.24 -4.59
N VAL A 26 -7.41 3.53 -4.53
CA VAL A 26 -8.07 3.15 -3.28
C VAL A 26 -8.07 1.63 -3.22
N PHE A 27 -7.52 1.08 -2.14
CA PHE A 27 -7.43 -0.37 -1.95
C PHE A 27 -8.14 -0.81 -0.68
N ASN A 28 -8.68 -2.02 -0.75
CA ASN A 28 -9.06 -2.77 0.44
C ASN A 28 -7.80 -3.46 0.99
N PHE A 29 -7.15 -2.85 1.97
CA PHE A 29 -5.98 -3.42 2.63
C PHE A 29 -6.42 -4.47 3.65
N ARG A 30 -5.92 -5.69 3.48
CA ARG A 30 -6.19 -6.82 4.37
C ARG A 30 -4.90 -7.24 5.05
N PRO A 31 -4.74 -6.94 6.36
CA PRO A 31 -3.59 -7.40 7.12
C PRO A 31 -3.50 -8.93 7.09
N THR A 32 -2.28 -9.47 7.01
CA THR A 32 -1.99 -10.91 7.01
C THR A 32 -1.02 -11.25 8.15
N GLY A 33 -0.72 -12.54 8.34
CA GLY A 33 0.13 -13.00 9.44
C GLY A 33 -0.48 -12.71 10.82
N GLU A 34 0.36 -12.36 11.79
CA GLU A 34 -0.07 -12.06 13.17
C GLU A 34 -1.04 -10.87 13.23
N LEU A 35 -0.81 -9.84 12.40
CA LEU A 35 -1.69 -8.67 12.31
C LEU A 35 -3.04 -8.99 11.68
N GLY A 36 -3.15 -10.06 10.87
CA GLY A 36 -4.41 -10.45 10.22
C GLY A 36 -5.52 -10.83 11.20
N PHE A 37 -5.14 -11.46 12.32
CA PHE A 37 -6.07 -11.84 13.39
C PHE A 37 -6.40 -10.67 14.31
N VAL A 38 -5.48 -9.73 14.46
CA VAL A 38 -5.58 -8.61 15.39
C VAL A 38 -6.28 -7.40 14.77
N MET A 39 -6.06 -7.13 13.49
CA MET A 39 -6.51 -5.91 12.82
C MET A 39 -7.71 -6.17 11.89
N LYS A 40 -8.60 -5.17 11.78
CA LYS A 40 -9.68 -5.17 10.79
C LYS A 40 -9.12 -4.83 9.40
N PRO A 41 -9.69 -5.39 8.31
CA PRO A 41 -9.49 -4.85 6.98
C PRO A 41 -9.81 -3.35 6.95
N THR A 42 -9.05 -2.59 6.18
CA THR A 42 -9.21 -1.14 6.11
C THR A 42 -9.08 -0.63 4.69
N THR A 43 -9.62 0.57 4.45
CA THR A 43 -9.44 1.26 3.19
C THR A 43 -8.15 2.06 3.26
N SER A 44 -7.27 1.84 2.29
CA SER A 44 -6.04 2.63 2.12
C SER A 44 -6.14 3.50 0.87
N VAL A 45 -5.42 4.63 0.90
CA VAL A 45 -5.32 5.55 -0.23
C VAL A 45 -3.86 5.65 -0.63
N GLU A 46 -3.58 5.49 -1.91
CA GLU A 46 -2.25 5.63 -2.51
C GLU A 46 -2.27 6.77 -3.54
N ILE A 47 -1.25 7.62 -3.47
CA ILE A 47 -0.92 8.57 -4.52
C ILE A 47 0.34 8.04 -5.20
N ALA A 48 0.25 7.78 -6.50
CA ALA A 48 1.36 7.26 -7.29
C ALA A 48 1.70 8.24 -8.42
N PHE A 49 2.99 8.38 -8.69
CA PHE A 49 3.56 9.06 -9.82
C PHE A 49 4.36 8.07 -10.65
N GLN A 50 4.22 8.13 -11.96
CA GLN A 50 4.93 7.26 -12.88
C GLN A 50 5.36 8.04 -14.12
N ASP A 51 6.64 7.92 -14.49
CA ASP A 51 7.17 8.58 -15.68
C ASP A 51 6.52 8.02 -16.96
N ARG A 52 6.44 8.83 -18.01
CA ARG A 52 5.83 8.44 -19.29
C ARG A 52 6.87 7.84 -20.22
N PHE A 53 6.52 6.72 -20.86
CA PHE A 53 7.20 6.30 -22.08
C PHE A 53 6.87 7.27 -23.23
N SER A 54 7.81 8.12 -23.60
CA SER A 54 7.65 8.97 -24.77
C SER A 54 7.70 8.12 -26.04
N LYS A 55 6.68 8.24 -26.89
CA LYS A 55 6.56 7.50 -28.17
C LYS A 55 7.74 7.72 -29.13
N ARG A 56 8.51 8.81 -28.95
CA ARG A 56 9.70 9.14 -29.74
C ARG A 56 11.02 8.88 -28.99
N SER A 57 10.95 8.45 -27.73
CA SER A 57 12.14 8.27 -26.91
C SER A 57 12.62 6.82 -26.98
N THR A 58 13.93 6.66 -27.16
CA THR A 58 14.65 5.38 -27.01
C THR A 58 14.69 4.90 -25.55
N LYS A 59 14.18 5.69 -24.59
CA LYS A 59 14.14 5.32 -23.18
C LYS A 59 13.22 4.11 -22.99
N ARG A 60 13.84 2.98 -22.62
CA ARG A 60 13.15 1.74 -22.22
C ARG A 60 12.94 1.62 -20.72
N PHE A 61 13.43 2.58 -19.94
CA PHE A 61 13.25 2.62 -18.50
C PHE A 61 12.17 3.64 -18.13
N ARG A 62 11.39 3.28 -17.11
CA ARG A 62 10.41 4.14 -16.47
C ARG A 62 10.57 4.00 -14.96
N THR A 63 10.54 5.11 -14.25
CA THR A 63 10.54 5.11 -12.79
C THR A 63 9.16 5.42 -12.25
N GLY A 64 8.86 4.86 -11.09
CA GLY A 64 7.63 5.07 -10.36
C GLY A 64 7.92 5.36 -8.90
N PHE A 65 7.08 6.19 -8.31
CA PHE A 65 7.08 6.44 -6.88
C PHE A 65 5.64 6.51 -6.39
N SER A 66 5.34 5.91 -5.24
CA SER A 66 4.05 6.05 -4.61
C SER A 66 4.14 6.17 -3.10
N LEU A 67 3.14 6.84 -2.54
CA LEU A 67 2.94 7.06 -1.13
C LEU A 67 1.53 6.57 -0.77
N GLN A 68 1.47 5.60 0.13
CA GLN A 68 0.24 4.98 0.60
C GLN A 68 0.04 5.26 2.08
N TYR A 69 -1.16 5.70 2.44
CA TYR A 69 -1.60 5.85 3.82
C TYR A 69 -2.59 4.75 4.18
N ILE A 70 -2.33 4.06 5.28
CA ILE A 70 -3.13 2.93 5.78
C ILE A 70 -3.53 3.21 7.22
N SER A 71 -4.83 3.34 7.50
CA SER A 71 -5.35 3.54 8.86
C SER A 71 -5.90 2.22 9.40
N MET A 72 -5.14 1.55 10.26
CA MET A 72 -5.54 0.27 10.84
C MET A 72 -6.30 0.45 12.16
N LYS A 73 -7.28 -0.43 12.38
CA LYS A 73 -8.07 -0.47 13.62
C LYS A 73 -8.05 -1.90 14.17
N PRO A 74 -7.88 -2.08 15.49
CA PRO A 74 -7.92 -3.40 16.10
C PRO A 74 -9.34 -4.00 16.01
N ARG A 75 -9.41 -5.34 16.02
CA ARG A 75 -10.67 -6.10 16.04
C ARG A 75 -11.35 -6.06 17.40
N LEU A 76 -10.54 -6.19 18.44
CA LEU A 76 -10.91 -6.20 19.85
C LEU A 76 -10.04 -5.19 20.59
N ASP A 77 -10.56 -4.59 21.65
CA ASP A 77 -9.78 -3.67 22.49
C ASP A 77 -8.69 -4.41 23.29
N VAL A 78 -8.98 -5.68 23.64
CA VAL A 78 -8.10 -6.55 24.41
C VAL A 78 -8.15 -7.96 23.82
N PHE A 79 -6.97 -8.54 23.59
CA PHE A 79 -6.79 -9.92 23.16
C PHE A 79 -6.33 -10.76 24.35
N PRO A 80 -6.99 -11.90 24.63
CA PRO A 80 -6.48 -12.85 25.61
C PRO A 80 -5.21 -13.50 25.06
N VAL A 81 -4.14 -13.51 25.85
CA VAL A 81 -2.87 -14.18 25.53
C VAL A 81 -2.50 -15.14 26.67
N SER A 82 -1.70 -16.16 26.38
CA SER A 82 -1.23 -17.10 27.39
C SER A 82 0.27 -17.33 27.23
N GLY A 83 1.02 -17.25 28.33
CA GLY A 83 2.44 -17.63 28.36
C GLY A 83 2.61 -18.99 29.01
N VAL A 84 3.55 -19.80 28.51
CA VAL A 84 3.95 -21.05 29.18
C VAL A 84 5.28 -20.80 29.89
N GLY A 85 5.30 -21.01 31.21
CA GLY A 85 6.52 -20.97 32.01
C GLY A 85 6.80 -22.34 32.62
N SER A 86 8.09 -22.65 32.84
CA SER A 86 8.48 -23.82 33.65
C SER A 86 8.97 -23.36 35.03
N ASP A 87 8.57 -24.08 36.06
CA ASP A 87 9.15 -23.98 37.41
C ASP A 87 9.57 -25.37 37.91
N ALA A 88 10.05 -25.45 39.16
CA ALA A 88 10.50 -26.70 39.76
C ALA A 88 9.40 -27.78 39.89
N ASN A 89 8.12 -27.39 39.73
CA ASN A 89 6.96 -28.27 39.87
C ASN A 89 6.29 -28.59 38.51
N GLY A 90 6.86 -28.16 37.38
CA GLY A 90 6.39 -28.48 36.04
C GLY A 90 6.12 -27.25 35.16
N PHE A 91 5.21 -27.41 34.20
CA PHE A 91 4.79 -26.32 33.31
C PHE A 91 3.51 -25.67 33.81
N ARG A 92 3.49 -24.34 33.84
CA ARG A 92 2.31 -23.53 34.17
C ARG A 92 1.91 -22.64 32.99
N VAL A 93 0.61 -22.53 32.76
CA VAL A 93 0.04 -21.59 31.79
C VAL A 93 -0.39 -20.33 32.54
N LEU A 94 0.23 -19.20 32.20
CA LEU A 94 -0.05 -17.91 32.78
C LEU A 94 -1.02 -17.14 31.87
N PRO A 95 -2.22 -16.77 32.34
CA PRO A 95 -3.12 -15.95 31.56
C PRO A 95 -2.60 -14.51 31.49
N GLY A 96 -2.78 -13.88 30.33
CA GLY A 96 -2.39 -12.50 30.06
C GLY A 96 -3.39 -11.81 29.15
N LYS A 97 -3.22 -10.50 29.01
CA LYS A 97 -4.01 -9.65 28.14
C LYS A 97 -3.07 -8.75 27.35
N GLN A 98 -3.30 -8.65 26.05
CA GLN A 98 -2.57 -7.75 25.17
C GLN A 98 -3.56 -6.78 24.53
N SER A 99 -3.30 -5.48 24.64
CA SER A 99 -4.07 -4.44 23.95
C SER A 99 -3.26 -3.92 22.77
N PHE A 100 -3.96 -3.70 21.65
CA PHE A 100 -3.40 -3.07 20.47
C PHE A 100 -4.06 -1.72 20.26
N GLN A 101 -3.26 -0.70 19.95
CA GLN A 101 -3.79 0.62 19.66
C GLN A 101 -4.19 0.74 18.18
N LYS A 102 -4.75 1.89 17.81
CA LYS A 102 -4.91 2.22 16.38
C LYS A 102 -3.52 2.51 15.84
N TYR A 103 -3.24 2.09 14.61
CA TYR A 103 -1.97 2.36 13.97
C TYR A 103 -2.22 3.04 12.63
N ALA A 104 -1.41 4.04 12.34
CA ALA A 104 -1.31 4.61 11.01
C ALA A 104 0.00 4.14 10.38
N MET A 105 -0.07 3.57 9.18
CA MET A 105 1.12 3.23 8.41
C MET A 105 1.23 4.14 7.21
N ILE A 106 2.45 4.63 6.98
CA ILE A 106 2.84 5.27 5.74
C ILE A 106 3.79 4.31 5.03
N GLN A 107 3.43 3.95 3.81
CA GLN A 107 4.23 3.09 2.95
C GLN A 107 4.66 3.88 1.72
N MET A 108 5.96 3.82 1.42
CA MET A 108 6.56 4.39 0.23
C MET A 108 7.01 3.26 -0.67
N THR A 109 6.64 3.32 -1.94
CA THR A 109 7.09 2.37 -2.95
C THR A 109 7.83 3.13 -4.03
N GLY A 110 9.03 2.71 -4.38
CA GLY A 110 9.81 3.28 -5.46
C GLY A 110 10.36 2.18 -6.34
N GLY A 111 10.24 2.33 -7.66
CA GLY A 111 10.59 1.26 -8.58
C GLY A 111 11.01 1.73 -9.94
N MET A 112 11.57 0.78 -10.69
CA MET A 112 11.97 0.99 -12.08
C MET A 112 11.50 -0.18 -12.94
N ASP A 113 10.81 0.15 -14.02
CA ASP A 113 10.32 -0.78 -15.03
C ASP A 113 11.16 -0.66 -16.31
N TYR A 114 11.59 -1.80 -16.85
CA TYR A 114 12.17 -1.91 -18.19
C TYR A 114 11.17 -2.48 -19.20
N ALA A 115 10.99 -1.80 -20.33
CA ALA A 115 10.14 -2.24 -21.42
C ALA A 115 10.87 -3.23 -22.34
N PHE A 116 10.53 -4.52 -22.23
CA PHE A 116 11.04 -5.58 -23.11
C PHE A 116 10.37 -5.54 -24.48
N ILE A 117 9.07 -5.25 -24.50
CA ILE A 117 8.28 -5.07 -25.71
C ILE A 117 7.63 -3.69 -25.63
N HIS A 118 8.00 -2.80 -26.54
CA HIS A 118 7.41 -1.46 -26.65
C HIS A 118 6.85 -1.27 -28.07
N LYS A 119 5.60 -1.68 -28.28
CA LYS A 119 4.85 -1.51 -29.54
C LYS A 119 3.60 -0.69 -29.27
N GLU A 120 3.07 -0.02 -30.30
CA GLU A 120 1.94 0.92 -30.14
C GLU A 120 0.71 0.35 -29.42
N LYS A 121 0.45 -0.95 -29.56
CA LYS A 121 -0.73 -1.63 -29.00
C LYS A 121 -0.43 -2.56 -27.83
N LEU A 122 0.85 -2.88 -27.58
CA LEU A 122 1.24 -3.82 -26.53
C LEU A 122 2.56 -3.39 -25.93
N ASN A 123 2.54 -3.19 -24.62
CA ASN A 123 3.73 -2.94 -23.85
C ASN A 123 3.90 -4.02 -22.78
N VAL A 124 5.08 -4.61 -22.72
CA VAL A 124 5.45 -5.61 -21.71
C VAL A 124 6.65 -5.08 -20.95
N PHE A 125 6.51 -5.02 -19.63
CA PHE A 125 7.52 -4.50 -18.72
C PHE A 125 7.90 -5.57 -17.71
N ALA A 126 9.16 -5.56 -17.30
CA ALA A 126 9.55 -6.16 -16.02
C ALA A 126 10.34 -5.13 -15.25
N GLY A 127 10.12 -5.10 -13.94
CA GLY A 127 10.69 -4.11 -13.07
C GLY A 127 10.94 -4.69 -11.70
N PHE A 128 11.49 -3.85 -10.84
CA PHE A 128 11.61 -4.13 -9.43
C PHE A 128 11.09 -2.92 -8.66
N ASP A 129 10.48 -3.22 -7.53
CA ASP A 129 9.99 -2.23 -6.59
C ASP A 129 10.70 -2.41 -5.25
N ILE A 130 11.09 -1.31 -4.65
CA ILE A 130 11.54 -1.22 -3.26
C ILE A 130 10.39 -0.65 -2.46
N VAL A 131 9.95 -1.39 -1.46
CA VAL A 131 8.88 -1.01 -0.55
C VAL A 131 9.48 -0.77 0.83
N GLY A 132 9.27 0.42 1.37
CA GLY A 132 9.62 0.79 2.72
C GLY A 132 8.45 1.45 3.42
N GLY A 133 8.40 1.39 4.74
CA GLY A 133 7.32 2.03 5.47
C GLY A 133 7.61 2.18 6.95
N MET A 134 6.81 3.03 7.60
CA MET A 134 6.84 3.22 9.04
C MET A 134 5.43 3.15 9.60
N ALA A 135 5.32 2.59 10.79
CA ALA A 135 4.09 2.56 11.56
C ALA A 135 4.18 3.59 12.69
N ALA A 136 3.17 4.45 12.79
CA ALA A 136 2.94 5.33 13.92
C ALA A 136 1.82 4.76 14.80
N ILE A 137 1.99 4.90 16.11
CA ILE A 137 1.01 4.58 17.15
C ILE A 137 0.22 5.85 17.46
#